data_AF-A0A2D5YZ11-F1
#
_entry.id   AF-A0A2D5YZ11-F1
#
_cell.length_a   1.000
_cell.length_b   1.000
_cell.length_c   1.000
_cell.angle_alpha   90.00
_cell.angle_beta   90.00
_cell.angle_gamma   90.00
#
_symmetry.space_group_name_H-M   'P 1'
#
loop_
_entity.id
_entity.type
_entity.pdbx_description
1 polymer ?
#
loop_
_entity_poly.entity_id
_entity_poly.type
_entity_poly.pdbx_seq_one_letter_code
_entity_poly.pdbx_strand_id
1 'polypeptide(L)'
;MRPRIPSGATPMELKPTIVYDDFARLDLRVATVLACEPHPNADRLLKLQLDVGPLGQRQICAGLRGFQEPDDLVGKQIVIVANLEPRKLRGEESNGMLLAASVTASADEGEPDQITDILVLQPRAAVPPGSSVS
;
A
#
# COMPACT_ATOMS: atom_id res chain seq x y z
N MET A 1 5.94 19.16 15.21
CA MET A 1 7.22 18.86 14.51
C MET A 1 6.89 18.52 13.07
N ARG A 2 7.34 19.29 12.08
CA ARG A 2 7.18 18.90 10.66
C ARG A 2 8.28 17.87 10.35
N PRO A 3 7.97 16.70 9.77
CA PRO A 3 9.02 15.76 9.37
C PRO A 3 9.97 16.46 8.38
N ARG A 4 11.27 16.43 8.68
CA ARG A 4 12.33 16.87 7.75
C ARG A 4 12.31 15.91 6.57
N ILE A 5 12.02 16.43 5.37
CA ILE A 5 12.14 15.65 4.13
C ILE A 5 13.64 15.33 3.95
N PRO A 6 14.05 14.05 3.81
CA PRO A 6 15.44 13.72 3.51
C PRO A 6 15.83 14.35 2.17
N SER A 7 16.95 15.10 2.17
CA SER A 7 17.43 15.91 1.04
C SER A 7 18.27 15.12 0.04
N GLY A 8 18.07 13.81 -0.08
CA GLY A 8 18.81 12.93 -0.97
C GLY A 8 17.86 12.03 -1.75
N ALA A 9 17.13 12.60 -2.70
CA ALA A 9 16.36 11.80 -3.65
C ALA A 9 17.31 11.39 -4.78
N THR A 10 17.72 10.11 -4.82
CA THR A 10 18.31 9.51 -6.03
C THR A 10 17.37 9.82 -7.21
N PRO A 11 17.86 10.22 -8.39
CA PRO A 11 17.00 10.41 -9.55
C PRO A 11 16.41 9.05 -9.96
N MET A 12 15.20 8.76 -9.46
CA MET A 12 14.42 7.61 -9.91
C MET A 12 14.04 7.84 -11.36
N GLU A 13 14.40 6.89 -12.23
CA GLU A 13 14.02 6.91 -13.63
C GLU A 13 12.49 6.84 -13.76
N LEU A 14 11.90 7.84 -14.40
CA LEU A 14 10.46 7.86 -14.65
C LEU A 14 10.10 6.77 -15.64
N LYS A 15 9.06 6.00 -15.32
CA LYS A 15 8.48 5.05 -16.28
C LYS A 15 7.94 5.81 -17.51
N PRO A 16 7.82 5.14 -18.67
CA PRO A 16 7.20 5.72 -19.85
C PRO A 16 5.81 6.28 -19.54
N THR A 17 5.42 7.33 -20.27
CA THR A 17 4.08 7.90 -20.17
C THR A 17 3.04 6.88 -20.63
N ILE A 18 1.88 6.90 -19.96
CA ILE A 18 0.71 6.07 -20.30
C ILE A 18 -0.44 6.96 -20.73
N VAL A 19 -1.42 6.37 -21.42
CA VAL A 19 -2.67 7.07 -21.74
C VAL A 19 -3.61 7.08 -20.54
N TYR A 20 -4.53 8.05 -20.48
CA TYR A 20 -5.49 8.16 -19.38
C TYR A 20 -6.35 6.90 -19.22
N ASP A 21 -6.70 6.22 -20.33
CA ASP A 21 -7.51 5.01 -20.28
C ASP A 21 -6.87 3.88 -19.47
N ASP A 22 -5.54 3.78 -19.45
CA ASP A 22 -4.84 2.79 -18.61
C ASP A 22 -5.02 3.10 -17.12
N PHE A 23 -5.03 4.39 -16.75
CA PHE A 23 -5.35 4.81 -15.38
C PHE A 23 -6.83 4.58 -15.06
N ALA A 24 -7.75 4.94 -15.96
CA ALA A 24 -9.19 4.77 -15.77
C ALA A 24 -9.62 3.30 -15.63
N ARG A 25 -8.81 2.36 -16.13
CA ARG A 25 -9.01 0.92 -15.92
C ARG A 25 -8.70 0.46 -14.50
N LEU A 26 -7.98 1.23 -13.69
CA LEU A 26 -7.69 0.87 -12.30
C LEU A 26 -8.87 1.29 -11.41
N ASP A 27 -9.44 0.34 -10.68
CA ASP A 27 -10.49 0.63 -9.70
C ASP A 27 -9.83 0.96 -8.35
N LEU A 28 -9.46 2.23 -8.17
CA LEU A 28 -8.86 2.72 -6.95
C LEU A 28 -9.93 3.08 -5.92
N ARG A 29 -9.83 2.51 -4.73
CA ARG A 29 -10.81 2.67 -3.64
C ARG A 29 -10.13 3.02 -2.33
N VAL A 30 -10.81 3.84 -1.52
CA VAL A 30 -10.47 4.00 -0.11
C VAL A 30 -11.13 2.88 0.69
N ALA A 31 -10.34 2.15 1.46
CA ALA A 31 -10.80 1.08 2.34
C ALA A 31 -10.37 1.33 3.78
N THR A 32 -11.15 0.84 4.74
CA THR A 32 -10.84 0.90 6.16
C THR A 32 -10.28 -0.43 6.62
N VAL A 33 -9.14 -0.43 7.31
CA VAL A 33 -8.56 -1.66 7.86
C VAL A 33 -9.37 -2.11 9.08
N LEU A 34 -9.99 -3.28 8.99
CA LEU A 34 -10.75 -3.89 10.09
C LEU A 34 -9.87 -4.74 11.00
N ALA A 35 -8.95 -5.49 10.40
CA ALA A 35 -8.00 -6.34 11.12
C ALA A 35 -6.68 -6.40 10.35
N CYS A 36 -5.58 -6.50 11.08
CA CYS A 36 -4.26 -6.71 10.52
C CYS A 36 -3.52 -7.75 11.35
N GLU A 37 -3.04 -8.81 10.70
CA GLU A 37 -2.38 -9.93 11.35
C GLU A 37 -1.08 -10.29 10.61
N PRO A 38 -0.04 -10.78 11.31
CA PRO A 38 1.13 -11.31 10.63
C PRO A 38 0.77 -12.55 9.81
N HIS A 39 1.31 -12.65 8.61
CA HIS A 39 1.05 -13.80 7.76
C HIS A 39 1.72 -15.06 8.35
N PRO A 40 1.00 -16.19 8.50
CA PRO A 40 1.49 -17.37 9.23
C PRO A 40 2.74 -17.99 8.59
N ASN A 41 2.80 -18.00 7.26
CA ASN A 41 3.90 -18.61 6.48
C ASN A 41 4.83 -17.58 5.79
N ALA A 42 4.80 -16.30 6.18
CA ALA A 42 5.58 -15.26 5.52
C ALA A 42 6.16 -14.23 6.48
N ASP A 43 7.49 -14.14 6.52
CA ASP A 43 8.23 -13.26 7.44
C ASP A 43 8.12 -11.78 7.12
N ARG A 44 7.71 -11.45 5.89
CA ARG A 44 7.64 -10.08 5.37
C ARG A 44 6.24 -9.61 5.01
N LEU A 45 5.21 -10.44 5.18
CA LEU A 45 3.83 -10.10 4.81
C LEU A 45 2.94 -9.92 6.03
N LEU A 46 2.04 -8.95 5.95
CA LEU A 46 0.88 -8.79 6.81
C LEU A 46 -0.38 -9.12 6.02
N LYS A 47 -1.35 -9.75 6.68
CA LYS A 47 -2.68 -10.05 6.18
C LYS A 47 -3.63 -8.99 6.71
N LEU A 48 -4.25 -8.24 5.81
CA LEU A 48 -5.20 -7.18 6.16
C LEU A 48 -6.60 -7.59 5.73
N GLN A 49 -7.56 -7.42 6.64
CA GLN A 49 -8.98 -7.42 6.32
C GLN A 49 -9.44 -5.98 6.18
N LEU A 50 -10.05 -5.68 5.04
CA LEU A 50 -10.45 -4.33 4.66
C LEU A 50 -11.96 -4.26 4.47
N ASP A 51 -12.56 -3.17 4.94
CA ASP A 51 -13.91 -2.76 4.60
C ASP A 51 -13.87 -1.80 3.41
N VAL A 52 -14.52 -2.20 2.32
CA VAL A 52 -14.67 -1.39 1.09
C VAL A 52 -16.13 -0.90 0.96
N GLY A 53 -16.85 -0.83 2.08
CA GLY A 53 -18.20 -0.30 2.17
C GLY A 53 -19.20 -1.16 1.39
N PRO A 54 -19.99 -0.59 0.46
CA PRO A 54 -20.97 -1.34 -0.32
C PRO A 54 -20.40 -2.48 -1.17
N LEU A 55 -19.08 -2.46 -1.44
CA LEU A 55 -18.39 -3.52 -2.17
C LEU A 55 -18.01 -4.72 -1.28
N GLY A 56 -18.29 -4.64 0.02
CA GLY A 56 -18.04 -5.69 1.00
C GLY A 56 -16.62 -5.67 1.57
N GLN A 57 -16.27 -6.79 2.22
CA GLN A 57 -14.96 -6.97 2.83
C GLN A 57 -13.98 -7.65 1.86
N ARG A 58 -12.70 -7.31 1.98
CA ARG A 58 -11.63 -7.87 1.17
C ARG A 58 -10.42 -8.20 2.01
N GLN A 59 -9.77 -9.30 1.63
CA GLN A 59 -8.48 -9.68 2.17
C GLN A 59 -7.37 -9.27 1.20
N ILE A 60 -6.33 -8.61 1.72
CA ILE A 60 -5.09 -8.37 0.99
C ILE A 60 -3.89 -8.81 1.81
N CYS A 61 -2.81 -9.20 1.13
CA CYS A 61 -1.52 -9.45 1.76
C CYS A 61 -0.53 -8.37 1.33
N ALA A 62 0.06 -7.66 2.28
CA ALA A 62 0.96 -6.54 2.01
C ALA A 62 2.34 -6.74 2.64
N GLY A 63 3.38 -6.32 1.92
CA GLY A 63 4.78 -6.40 2.36
C GLY A 63 5.18 -5.35 3.39
N LEU A 64 4.38 -5.13 4.42
CA LEU A 64 4.58 -4.06 5.42
C LEU A 64 5.28 -4.53 6.69
N ARG A 65 5.50 -5.84 6.85
CA ARG A 65 6.09 -6.39 8.07
C ARG A 65 7.56 -5.96 8.18
N GLY A 66 7.89 -5.27 9.27
CA GLY A 66 9.20 -4.64 9.49
C GLY A 66 9.22 -3.13 9.27
N PHE A 67 8.18 -2.56 8.64
CA PHE A 67 8.02 -1.12 8.44
C PHE A 67 6.84 -0.54 9.22
N GLN A 68 5.77 -1.31 9.40
CA GLN A 68 4.56 -0.89 10.11
C GLN A 68 4.11 -1.98 11.06
N GLU A 69 3.63 -1.59 12.25
CA GLU A 69 3.02 -2.52 13.19
C GLU A 69 1.57 -2.81 12.80
N PRO A 70 1.08 -4.06 12.98
CA PRO A 70 -0.30 -4.41 12.66
C PRO A 70 -1.34 -3.55 13.38
N ASP A 71 -1.12 -3.26 14.66
CA ASP A 71 -2.04 -2.49 15.50
C ASP A 71 -2.17 -1.05 15.04
N ASP A 72 -1.09 -0.47 14.50
CA ASP A 72 -1.10 0.86 13.93
C ASP A 72 -1.91 0.96 12.64
N LEU A 73 -2.14 -0.17 11.95
CA LEU A 73 -2.90 -0.18 10.70
C LEU A 73 -4.40 -0.35 10.96
N VAL A 74 -4.81 -0.99 12.06
CA VAL A 74 -6.23 -1.21 12.37
C VAL A 74 -6.96 0.12 12.56
N GLY A 75 -8.13 0.27 11.93
CA GLY A 75 -8.93 1.48 11.96
C GLY A 75 -8.47 2.60 11.02
N LYS A 76 -7.29 2.47 10.39
CA LYS A 76 -6.82 3.44 9.39
C LYS A 76 -7.51 3.27 8.05
N GLN A 77 -7.66 4.39 7.34
CA GLN A 77 -8.09 4.38 5.94
C GLN A 77 -6.89 4.37 5.02
N ILE A 78 -6.94 3.53 3.99
CA ILE A 78 -5.86 3.29 3.03
C ILE A 78 -6.43 3.27 1.61
N VAL A 79 -5.57 3.52 0.62
CA VAL A 79 -5.94 3.40 -0.80
C VAL A 79 -5.53 2.03 -1.32
N ILE A 80 -6.46 1.36 -2.01
CA ILE A 80 -6.24 0.05 -2.65
C ILE A 80 -6.62 0.07 -4.12
N VAL A 81 -6.00 -0.84 -4.88
CA VAL A 81 -6.49 -1.26 -6.21
C VAL A 81 -7.43 -2.44 -6.01
N ALA A 82 -8.72 -2.24 -6.27
CA ALA A 82 -9.81 -3.17 -5.99
C ALA A 82 -10.14 -4.11 -7.16
N ASN A 83 -9.61 -3.91 -8.36
CA ASN A 83 -9.89 -4.77 -9.52
C ASN A 83 -8.68 -5.54 -10.04
N LEU A 84 -7.66 -5.74 -9.20
CA LEU A 84 -6.57 -6.67 -9.51
C LEU A 84 -7.03 -8.12 -9.41
N GLU A 85 -6.48 -8.96 -10.29
CA GLU A 85 -6.72 -10.40 -10.23
C GLU A 85 -6.23 -10.96 -8.89
N PRO A 86 -7.04 -11.81 -8.22
CA PRO A 86 -6.65 -12.45 -6.98
C PRO A 86 -5.35 -13.23 -7.14
N ARG A 87 -4.40 -13.04 -6.22
CA ARG A 87 -3.14 -13.77 -6.21
C ARG A 87 -2.96 -14.51 -4.91
N LYS A 88 -2.62 -15.80 -5.00
CA LYS A 88 -2.25 -16.60 -3.82
C LYS A 88 -0.79 -16.32 -3.45
N LEU A 89 -0.59 -15.80 -2.24
CA LEU A 89 0.72 -15.56 -1.65
C LEU A 89 0.89 -16.52 -0.48
N ARG A 90 1.76 -17.53 -0.67
CA ARG A 90 2.12 -18.52 0.38
C ARG A 90 0.92 -19.17 1.10
N GLY A 91 -0.15 -19.43 0.35
CA GLY A 91 -1.36 -20.11 0.84
C GLY A 91 -2.54 -19.18 1.15
N GLU A 92 -2.31 -17.87 1.27
CA GLU A 92 -3.37 -16.87 1.50
C GLU A 92 -3.75 -16.16 0.20
N GLU A 93 -5.02 -15.84 0.03
CA GLU A 93 -5.51 -15.08 -1.12
C GLU A 93 -5.37 -13.57 -0.88
N SER A 94 -4.82 -12.86 -1.86
CA SER A 94 -4.74 -11.40 -1.88
C SER A 94 -5.60 -10.86 -3.01
N ASN A 95 -6.70 -10.20 -2.66
CA ASN A 95 -7.74 -9.69 -3.56
C ASN A 95 -7.58 -8.18 -3.84
N GLY A 96 -6.32 -7.74 -3.96
CA GLY A 96 -5.98 -6.34 -4.17
C GLY A 96 -4.54 -6.02 -3.75
N MET A 97 -4.20 -4.75 -3.90
CA MET A 97 -2.90 -4.19 -3.50
C MET A 97 -3.12 -2.80 -2.90
N LEU A 98 -2.48 -2.52 -1.77
CA LEU A 98 -2.47 -1.18 -1.20
C LEU A 98 -1.42 -0.30 -1.89
N LEU A 99 -1.64 1.02 -1.86
CA LEU A 99 -0.67 1.99 -2.32
C LEU A 99 0.16 2.51 -1.14
N ALA A 100 1.47 2.53 -1.33
CA ALA A 100 2.42 3.08 -0.37
C ALA A 100 3.57 3.79 -1.09
N ALA A 101 4.16 4.77 -0.42
CA ALA A 101 5.40 5.40 -0.84
C ALA A 101 6.59 4.65 -0.22
N SER A 102 7.46 4.09 -1.06
CA SER A 102 8.73 3.53 -0.63
C SER A 102 9.77 4.65 -0.56
N VAL A 103 10.29 4.91 0.62
CA VAL A 103 11.40 5.84 0.82
C VAL A 103 12.69 5.06 0.67
N THR A 104 13.49 5.42 -0.33
CA THR A 104 14.85 4.91 -0.49
C THR A 104 15.83 5.95 0.04
N ALA A 105 16.90 5.50 0.70
CA ALA A 105 18.05 6.33 0.99
C ALA A 105 19.23 5.77 0.23
N SER A 106 19.86 6.59 -0.60
CA SER A 106 21.12 6.27 -1.26
C SER A 106 22.26 6.51 -0.28
N ALA A 107 22.98 5.45 0.06
CA ALA A 107 24.26 5.53 0.75
C ALA A 107 25.36 5.53 -0.33
N ASP A 108 25.75 6.71 -0.78
CA ASP A 108 26.84 6.95 -1.75
C ASP A 108 26.69 6.32 -3.16
N GLU A 109 27.43 6.89 -4.12
CA GLU A 109 27.45 6.46 -5.52
C GLU A 109 28.05 5.03 -5.63
N GLY A 110 27.18 4.01 -5.74
CA GLY A 110 27.57 2.64 -6.06
C GLY A 110 26.97 1.54 -5.19
N GLU A 111 26.30 1.86 -4.09
CA GLU A 111 25.51 0.88 -3.33
C GLU A 111 24.07 0.77 -3.85
N PRO A 112 23.44 -0.42 -3.79
CA PRO A 112 22.05 -0.58 -4.20
C PRO A 112 21.13 0.27 -3.31
N ASP A 113 20.18 0.98 -3.93
CA ASP A 113 19.13 1.72 -3.22
C ASP A 113 18.42 0.78 -2.23
N GLN A 114 18.54 1.08 -0.93
CA GLN A 114 17.84 0.34 0.11
C GLN A 114 16.55 1.07 0.49
N ILE A 115 15.43 0.35 0.44
CA ILE A 115 14.15 0.85 0.96
C ILE A 115 14.30 0.94 2.49
N THR A 116 14.29 2.17 2.99
CA THR A 116 14.42 2.46 4.43
C THR A 116 13.07 2.55 5.11
N ASP A 117 12.03 3.01 4.40
CA ASP A 117 10.69 3.16 4.96
C ASP A 117 9.59 2.90 3.92
N ILE A 118 8.41 2.47 4.38
CA ILE A 118 7.22 2.27 3.55
C ILE A 118 6.04 2.96 4.22
N LEU A 119 5.59 4.05 3.60
CA LEU A 119 4.51 4.91 4.09
C LEU A 119 3.22 4.64 3.32
N VAL A 120 2.23 4.02 3.97
CA VAL A 120 0.94 3.73 3.34
C VAL A 120 0.19 5.02 3.00
N LEU A 121 -0.38 5.09 1.79
CA LEU A 121 -1.15 6.25 1.36
C LEU A 121 -2.52 6.27 2.03
N GLN A 122 -2.90 7.45 2.54
CA GLN A 122 -4.15 7.68 3.25
C GLN A 122 -4.86 8.92 2.71
N PRO A 123 -6.21 8.95 2.73
CA PRO A 123 -6.93 10.17 2.46
C PRO A 123 -6.62 11.22 3.55
N ARG A 124 -6.58 12.50 3.15
CA ARG A 124 -6.30 13.61 4.08
C ARG A 124 -7.37 13.77 5.17
N ALA A 125 -8.59 13.37 4.89
CA ALA A 125 -9.73 13.41 5.81
C ALA A 125 -10.48 12.08 5.72
N ALA A 126 -11.27 11.78 6.76
CA ALA A 126 -12.11 10.59 6.74
C ALA A 126 -13.12 10.66 5.60
N VAL A 127 -13.26 9.56 4.86
CA VAL A 127 -14.20 9.42 3.75
C VAL A 127 -15.02 8.13 3.91
N PRO A 128 -16.20 8.02 3.27
CA PRO A 128 -16.95 6.77 3.27
C PRO A 128 -16.10 5.61 2.71
N PRO A 129 -16.08 4.43 3.36
CA PRO A 129 -15.44 3.23 2.81
C PRO A 129 -16.01 2.90 1.42
N GLY A 130 -15.14 2.54 0.49
CA GLY A 130 -15.49 2.29 -0.91
C GLY A 130 -15.54 3.53 -1.80
N SER A 131 -15.20 4.71 -1.28
CA SER A 131 -15.04 5.92 -2.09
C SER A 131 -14.02 5.69 -3.22
N SER A 132 -14.38 6.09 -4.44
CA SER A 132 -13.50 5.99 -5.61
C SER A 132 -12.43 7.09 -5.56
N VAL A 133 -11.22 6.75 -6.00
CA VAL A 133 -10.11 7.70 -6.18
C VAL A 133 -9.98 8.01 -7.67
N SER A 134 -10.00 9.30 -8.02
CA SER A 134 -9.99 9.82 -9.39
C SER A 134 -9.03 10.99 -9.55
#